data_AF-A0A382IFU2-F1
#
_entry.id   AF-A0A382IFU2-F1
#
_cell.length_a   1.000
_cell.length_b   1.000
_cell.length_c   1.000
_cell.angle_alpha   90.00
_cell.angle_beta   90.00
_cell.angle_gamma   90.00
#
_symmetry.space_group_name_H-M   'P 1'
#
loop_
_entity.id
_entity.type
_entity.pdbx_description
1 polymer ?
#
loop_
_entity_poly.entity_id
_entity_poly.type
_entity_poly.pdbx_seq_one_letter_code
_entity_poly.pdbx_strand_id
1 'polypeptide(L)'
;MPKRTIPHVENSSQILEHINPDKPVRVYRNLHKKVISVKQDGLVCCHADNVVLQNCKFIVSKAGQKRVRAEKRKNVHSYIKGTVVDARATDHILPFKWDILYYNPYTTDFWTMESNGKEVESAEWVDVDGTGGTLPQVVGFNVMYKEKTK
;
A
#
# COMPACT_ATOMS: atom_id res chain seq x y z
N MET A 1 28.61 5.81 12.62
CA MET A 1 27.21 6.24 12.83
C MET A 1 26.41 5.04 13.35
N PRO A 2 25.69 5.16 14.47
CA PRO A 2 24.84 4.06 14.95
C PRO A 2 23.78 3.74 13.89
N LYS A 3 23.49 2.45 13.72
CA LYS A 3 22.47 1.98 12.78
C LYS A 3 21.11 2.45 13.30
N ARG A 4 20.42 3.30 12.53
CA ARG A 4 19.07 3.76 12.87
C ARG A 4 18.14 2.55 13.04
N THR A 5 17.57 2.40 14.23
CA THR A 5 16.52 1.41 14.50
C THR A 5 15.21 1.92 13.90
N ILE A 6 14.52 1.06 13.15
CA ILE A 6 13.21 1.37 12.57
C ILE A 6 12.15 0.72 13.49
N PRO A 7 11.25 1.50 14.12
CA PRO A 7 10.22 0.96 15.01
C PRO A 7 9.23 0.07 14.24
N HIS A 8 8.63 -0.88 14.96
CA HIS A 8 7.46 -1.65 14.52
C HIS A 8 6.27 -1.17 15.32
N VAL A 9 5.15 -0.92 14.65
CA VAL A 9 3.89 -0.45 15.23
C VAL A 9 2.73 -1.29 14.71
N GLU A 10 1.58 -1.20 15.37
CA GLU A 10 0.42 -2.05 15.06
C GLU A 10 -0.54 -1.38 14.06
N ASN A 11 -0.75 -0.05 14.16
CA ASN A 11 -1.84 0.62 13.45
C ASN A 11 -1.52 2.07 13.04
N SER A 12 -2.46 2.69 12.30
CA SER A 12 -2.36 4.08 11.83
C SER A 12 -2.03 5.09 12.92
N SER A 13 -2.67 5.02 14.09
CA SER A 13 -2.48 6.03 15.14
C SER A 13 -1.03 6.04 15.64
N GLN A 14 -0.41 4.86 15.78
CA GLN A 14 1.01 4.74 16.13
C GLN A 14 1.95 5.08 14.96
N ILE A 15 1.54 4.85 13.71
CA ILE A 15 2.32 5.31 12.53
C ILE A 15 2.48 6.83 12.56
N LEU A 16 1.43 7.57 12.93
CA LEU A 16 1.43 9.04 12.96
C LEU A 16 2.48 9.62 13.92
N GLU A 17 2.91 8.87 14.94
CA GLU A 17 4.00 9.26 15.85
C GLU A 17 5.40 9.26 15.19
N HIS A 18 5.52 8.67 13.99
CA HIS A 18 6.79 8.45 13.29
C HIS A 18 6.89 9.17 11.93
N ILE A 19 5.86 9.90 11.53
CA ILE A 19 5.80 10.61 10.24
C ILE A 19 5.30 12.04 10.44
N ASN A 20 5.45 12.89 9.43
CA ASN A 20 4.69 14.14 9.33
C ASN A 20 3.28 13.83 8.77
N PRO A 21 2.19 14.06 9.51
CA PRO A 21 0.83 13.71 9.08
C PRO A 21 0.33 14.53 7.88
N ASP A 22 0.88 15.73 7.65
CA ASP A 22 0.49 16.62 6.54
C ASP A 22 1.10 16.20 5.20
N LYS A 23 1.99 15.20 5.20
CA LYS A 23 2.68 14.72 4.00
C LYS A 23 2.31 13.28 3.67
N PRO A 24 2.15 12.94 2.38
CA PRO A 24 1.86 11.57 1.99
C PRO A 24 3.04 10.64 2.26
N VAL A 25 2.72 9.39 2.56
CA VAL A 25 3.67 8.28 2.65
C VAL A 25 3.59 7.40 1.40
N ARG A 26 4.57 6.52 1.23
CA ARG A 26 4.47 5.32 0.39
C ARG A 26 4.52 4.10 1.28
N VAL A 27 3.52 3.23 1.16
CA VAL A 27 3.49 1.95 1.86
C VAL A 27 3.68 0.80 0.88
N TYR A 28 4.35 -0.26 1.34
CA TYR A 28 4.58 -1.46 0.56
C TYR A 28 4.87 -2.65 1.47
N ARG A 29 4.61 -3.88 0.98
CA ARG A 29 4.93 -5.11 1.70
C ARG A 29 6.44 -5.30 1.81
N ASN A 30 6.93 -5.45 3.03
CA ASN A 30 8.24 -5.99 3.30
C ASN A 30 8.18 -7.52 3.24
N LEU A 31 8.80 -8.12 2.23
CA LEU A 31 8.76 -9.57 2.03
C LEU A 31 9.60 -10.35 3.05
N HIS A 32 10.62 -9.72 3.64
CA HIS A 32 11.49 -10.37 4.64
C HIS A 32 10.83 -10.38 6.01
N LYS A 33 10.32 -9.23 6.44
CA LYS A 33 9.68 -9.06 7.75
C LYS A 33 8.21 -9.48 7.76
N LYS A 34 7.59 -9.64 6.58
CA LYS A 34 6.16 -9.96 6.40
C LYS A 34 5.20 -8.91 7.00
N VAL A 35 5.61 -7.64 6.97
CA VAL A 35 4.89 -6.47 7.51
C VAL A 35 4.82 -5.37 6.46
N ILE A 36 4.11 -4.28 6.73
CA ILE A 36 4.09 -3.09 5.89
C ILE A 36 5.33 -2.24 6.22
N SER A 37 6.01 -1.70 5.22
CA SER A 37 7.00 -0.63 5.41
C SER A 37 6.37 0.70 5.06
N VAL A 38 6.44 1.65 5.98
CA VAL A 38 5.94 3.02 5.79
C VAL A 38 7.13 3.92 5.47
N LYS A 39 7.11 4.53 4.28
CA LYS A 39 8.21 5.36 3.77
C LYS A 39 7.75 6.79 3.54
N GLN A 40 8.42 7.76 4.14
CA GLN A 40 8.19 9.20 3.92
C GLN A 40 9.51 9.86 3.56
N ASP A 41 9.49 10.82 2.62
CA ASP A 41 10.65 11.61 2.22
C ASP A 41 11.92 10.77 1.93
N GLY A 42 11.74 9.59 1.32
CA GLY A 42 12.85 8.71 0.94
C GLY A 42 13.33 7.75 2.04
N LEU A 43 12.82 7.85 3.26
CA LEU A 43 13.25 7.06 4.42
C LEU A 43 12.11 6.16 4.95
N VAL A 44 12.44 4.93 5.35
CA VAL A 44 11.48 4.04 6.03
C VAL A 44 11.36 4.48 7.48
N CYS A 45 10.22 5.07 7.84
CA CYS A 45 9.97 5.66 9.15
C CYS A 45 9.62 4.60 10.20
N CYS A 46 8.77 3.64 9.83
CA CYS A 46 8.36 2.53 10.68
C CYS A 46 7.96 1.30 9.84
N HIS A 47 7.79 0.18 10.52
CA HIS A 47 7.06 -0.98 10.03
C HIS A 47 5.70 -1.04 10.73
N ALA A 48 4.68 -1.49 10.02
CA ALA A 48 3.33 -1.55 10.55
C ALA A 48 2.64 -2.88 10.25
N ASP A 49 1.77 -3.29 11.16
CA ASP A 49 0.87 -4.42 10.97
C ASP A 49 -0.34 -4.03 10.12
N ASN A 50 -0.92 -2.86 10.37
CA ASN A 50 -2.01 -2.29 9.57
C ASN A 50 -1.75 -0.81 9.23
N VAL A 51 -2.29 -0.33 8.09
CA VAL A 51 -2.38 1.10 7.80
C VAL A 51 -3.62 1.43 6.98
N VAL A 52 -4.32 2.47 7.42
CA VAL A 52 -5.39 3.13 6.66
C VAL A 52 -4.85 4.41 6.02
N LEU A 53 -5.10 4.57 4.73
CA LEU A 53 -4.69 5.70 3.93
C LEU A 53 -5.89 6.39 3.28
N GLN A 54 -5.82 7.71 3.16
CA GLN A 54 -6.74 8.54 2.39
C GLN A 54 -6.03 9.18 1.17
N ASN A 55 -6.79 9.51 0.13
CA ASN A 55 -6.32 10.16 -1.10
C ASN A 55 -5.24 9.33 -1.81
N CYS A 56 -5.56 8.07 -2.05
CA CYS A 56 -4.60 7.05 -2.44
C CYS A 56 -4.32 7.02 -3.94
N LYS A 57 -3.06 6.82 -4.31
CA LYS A 57 -2.62 6.49 -5.67
C LYS A 57 -1.80 5.21 -5.67
N PHE A 58 -2.11 4.33 -6.60
CA PHE A 58 -1.35 3.11 -6.84
C PHE A 58 -0.16 3.42 -7.75
N ILE A 59 1.01 2.85 -7.47
CA ILE A 59 2.24 3.13 -8.22
C ILE A 59 2.96 1.82 -8.51
N VAL A 60 3.31 1.60 -9.78
CA VAL A 60 4.15 0.47 -10.23
C VAL A 60 5.29 1.00 -11.10
N SER A 61 6.53 0.76 -10.69
CA SER A 61 7.70 1.03 -11.52
C SER A 61 7.81 -0.03 -12.62
N LYS A 62 7.58 0.37 -13.88
CA LYS A 62 7.68 -0.55 -15.03
C LYS A 62 9.08 -1.12 -15.21
N ALA A 63 10.12 -0.34 -14.95
CA ALA A 63 11.49 -0.84 -14.94
C ALA A 63 11.71 -1.91 -13.84
N GLY A 64 11.20 -1.66 -12.63
CA GLY A 64 11.26 -2.62 -11.53
C GLY A 64 10.50 -3.91 -11.82
N GLN A 65 9.30 -3.79 -12.39
CA GLN A 65 8.45 -4.91 -12.83
C GLN A 65 9.13 -5.74 -13.92
N LYS A 66 9.67 -5.10 -14.97
CA LYS A 66 10.43 -5.78 -16.04
C LYS A 66 11.59 -6.58 -15.46
N ARG A 67 12.33 -6.00 -14.51
CA ARG A 67 13.42 -6.69 -13.81
C ARG A 67 12.92 -7.91 -13.02
N VAL A 68 11.83 -7.79 -12.25
CA VAL A 68 11.22 -8.95 -11.55
C VAL A 68 10.81 -10.05 -12.51
N ARG A 69 10.20 -9.70 -13.65
CA ARG A 69 9.76 -10.67 -14.65
C ARG A 69 10.92 -11.39 -15.34
N ALA A 70 12.02 -10.67 -15.60
CA ALA A 70 13.22 -11.19 -16.25
C ALA A 70 14.07 -12.05 -15.30
N GLU A 71 14.41 -11.53 -14.12
CA GLU A 71 15.30 -12.18 -13.17
C GLU A 71 14.59 -13.23 -12.30
N LYS A 72 13.24 -13.26 -12.33
CA LYS A 72 12.39 -14.07 -11.42
C LYS A 72 12.70 -13.85 -9.94
N ARG A 73 13.28 -12.68 -9.60
CA ARG A 73 13.67 -12.28 -8.26
C ARG A 73 12.83 -11.08 -7.81
N LYS A 74 12.13 -11.23 -6.69
CA LYS A 74 11.28 -10.15 -6.14
C LYS A 74 12.12 -8.94 -5.74
N ASN A 75 11.67 -7.75 -6.12
CA ASN A 75 12.19 -6.47 -5.68
C ASN A 75 11.01 -5.56 -5.29
N VAL A 76 11.28 -4.48 -4.54
CA VAL A 76 10.26 -3.47 -4.26
C VAL A 76 10.13 -2.55 -5.46
N HIS A 77 8.94 -2.55 -6.08
CA HIS A 77 8.63 -1.74 -7.26
C HIS A 77 7.17 -1.29 -7.31
N SER A 78 6.36 -1.71 -6.34
CA SER A 78 4.95 -1.36 -6.23
C SER A 78 4.68 -0.72 -4.88
N TYR A 79 3.87 0.33 -4.86
CA TYR A 79 3.59 1.15 -3.68
C TYR A 79 2.14 1.64 -3.72
N ILE A 80 1.58 1.87 -2.54
CA ILE A 80 0.38 2.70 -2.36
C ILE A 80 0.85 4.02 -1.76
N LYS A 81 0.53 5.14 -2.40
CA LYS A 81 0.85 6.49 -1.90
C LYS A 81 -0.43 7.14 -1.37
N GLY A 82 -0.42 7.65 -0.16
CA GLY A 82 -1.57 8.34 0.44
C GLY A 82 -1.20 9.02 1.75
N THR A 83 -2.18 9.67 2.39
CA THR A 83 -2.03 10.28 3.71
C THR A 83 -2.50 9.28 4.77
N VAL A 84 -1.69 9.05 5.81
CA VAL A 84 -2.10 8.18 6.93
C VAL A 84 -3.17 8.89 7.73
N VAL A 85 -4.21 8.15 8.08
CA VAL A 85 -5.38 8.61 8.83
C VAL A 85 -5.68 7.60 9.91
N ASP A 86 -6.20 8.07 11.05
CA ASP A 86 -6.66 7.18 12.12
C ASP A 86 -7.69 6.19 11.55
N ALA A 87 -7.59 4.91 11.90
CA ALA A 87 -8.50 3.88 11.41
C ALA A 87 -9.96 4.20 11.77
N ARG A 88 -10.20 4.85 12.92
CA ARG A 88 -11.53 5.30 13.35
C ARG A 88 -12.14 6.36 12.43
N ALA A 89 -11.33 7.04 11.62
CA ALA A 89 -11.83 7.93 10.58
C ALA A 89 -12.67 7.18 9.53
N THR A 90 -12.63 5.84 9.49
CA THR A 90 -13.47 5.02 8.61
C THR A 90 -14.69 4.41 9.29
N ASP A 91 -14.91 4.64 10.60
CA ASP A 91 -16.02 4.04 11.35
C ASP A 91 -17.40 4.43 10.78
N HIS A 92 -17.51 5.60 10.17
CA HIS A 92 -18.74 6.05 9.50
C HIS A 92 -18.90 5.53 8.06
N ILE A 93 -17.88 4.85 7.53
CA ILE A 93 -17.81 4.28 6.18
C ILE A 93 -18.12 2.76 6.21
N LEU A 94 -18.28 2.18 7.40
CA LEU A 94 -18.55 0.76 7.62
C LEU A 94 -19.78 0.16 6.90
N PRO A 95 -20.87 0.89 6.55
CA PRO A 95 -21.95 0.28 5.77
C PRO A 95 -21.64 0.15 4.27
N PHE A 96 -20.49 0.64 3.78
CA PHE A 96 -20.17 0.62 2.35
C PHE A 96 -19.34 -0.60 1.92
N LYS A 97 -19.54 -1.02 0.67
CA LYS A 97 -18.80 -2.13 0.07
C LYS A 97 -17.38 -1.68 -0.26
N TRP A 98 -16.40 -2.30 0.41
CA TRP A 98 -14.99 -2.20 0.05
C TRP A 98 -14.64 -3.21 -1.04
N ASP A 99 -13.79 -2.80 -1.99
CA ASP A 99 -13.33 -3.64 -3.07
C ASP A 99 -11.96 -4.24 -2.76
N ILE A 100 -11.80 -5.55 -2.98
CA ILE A 100 -10.52 -6.23 -2.82
C ILE A 100 -9.61 -5.86 -4.00
N LEU A 101 -8.42 -5.38 -3.67
CA LEU A 101 -7.40 -4.95 -4.63
C LEU A 101 -6.16 -5.83 -4.49
N TYR A 102 -5.54 -6.14 -5.62
CA TYR A 102 -4.31 -6.94 -5.63
C TYR A 102 -3.32 -6.47 -6.69
N TYR A 103 -2.07 -6.85 -6.49
CA TYR A 103 -1.02 -6.69 -7.48
C TYR A 103 -0.11 -7.92 -7.47
N ASN A 104 0.03 -8.58 -8.62
CA ASN A 104 0.97 -9.66 -8.81
C ASN A 104 1.84 -9.36 -10.04
N PRO A 105 3.15 -9.10 -9.87
CA PRO A 105 4.01 -8.68 -10.99
C PRO A 105 4.13 -9.72 -12.11
N TYR A 106 3.74 -10.97 -11.87
CA TYR A 106 3.79 -12.03 -12.88
C TYR A 106 2.50 -12.14 -13.72
N THR A 107 1.37 -11.66 -13.22
CA THR A 107 0.06 -11.85 -13.85
C THR A 107 -0.69 -10.54 -14.10
N THR A 108 -0.29 -9.44 -13.48
CA THR A 108 -0.89 -8.12 -13.68
C THR A 108 0.16 -7.09 -14.07
N ASP A 109 -0.26 -6.11 -14.88
CA ASP A 109 0.57 -4.97 -15.25
C ASP A 109 0.47 -3.80 -14.26
N PHE A 110 -0.64 -3.72 -13.53
CA PHE A 110 -0.90 -2.72 -12.49
C PHE A 110 -1.72 -3.31 -11.34
N TRP A 111 -2.07 -2.47 -10.35
CA TRP A 111 -3.04 -2.81 -9.31
C TRP A 111 -4.40 -3.06 -9.93
N THR A 112 -5.07 -4.11 -9.49
CA THR A 112 -6.26 -4.67 -10.13
C THR A 112 -7.33 -4.95 -9.09
N MET A 113 -8.58 -4.65 -9.42
CA MET A 113 -9.73 -5.07 -8.61
C MET A 113 -10.04 -6.54 -8.87
N GLU A 114 -10.17 -7.32 -7.80
CA GLU A 114 -10.38 -8.77 -7.88
C GLU A 114 -11.70 -9.12 -8.58
N SER A 115 -12.78 -8.41 -8.26
CA SER A 115 -14.14 -8.74 -8.72
C SER A 115 -14.36 -8.59 -10.23
N ASN A 116 -13.56 -7.76 -10.92
CA ASN A 116 -13.78 -7.46 -12.34
C ASN A 116 -12.51 -7.40 -13.19
N GLY A 117 -11.33 -7.57 -12.59
CA GLY A 117 -10.04 -7.58 -13.30
C GLY A 117 -9.60 -6.24 -13.88
N LYS A 118 -10.29 -5.13 -13.58
CA LYS A 118 -9.90 -3.80 -14.09
C LYS A 118 -8.76 -3.20 -13.28
N GLU A 119 -7.87 -2.49 -13.96
CA GLU A 119 -6.79 -1.75 -13.32
C GLU A 119 -7.34 -0.54 -12.55
N VAL A 120 -6.86 -0.36 -11.32
CA VAL A 120 -7.26 0.71 -10.40
C VAL A 120 -6.12 1.71 -10.27
N GLU A 121 -6.38 2.98 -10.56
CA GLU A 121 -5.38 4.06 -10.53
C GLU A 121 -5.30 4.72 -9.15
N SER A 122 -6.46 4.94 -8.53
CA SER A 122 -6.58 5.59 -7.23
C SER A 122 -7.79 5.08 -6.45
N ALA A 123 -7.84 5.40 -5.16
CA ALA A 123 -8.99 5.17 -4.31
C ALA A 123 -9.07 6.32 -3.29
N GLU A 124 -10.27 6.64 -2.82
CA GLU A 124 -10.41 7.63 -1.76
C GLU A 124 -9.81 7.10 -0.46
N TRP A 125 -10.12 5.84 -0.11
CA TRP A 125 -9.59 5.16 1.07
C TRP A 125 -8.98 3.82 0.70
N VAL A 126 -7.91 3.45 1.40
CA VAL A 126 -7.29 2.13 1.31
C VAL A 126 -6.94 1.64 2.71
N ASP A 127 -7.39 0.45 3.06
CA ASP A 127 -6.93 -0.31 4.22
C ASP A 127 -5.97 -1.40 3.74
N VAL A 128 -4.80 -1.46 4.36
CA VAL A 128 -3.78 -2.48 4.12
C VAL A 128 -3.56 -3.24 5.43
N ASP A 129 -3.97 -4.51 5.45
CA ASP A 129 -3.62 -5.43 6.51
C ASP A 129 -2.37 -6.23 6.10
N GLY A 130 -1.28 -5.99 6.82
CA GLY A 130 -0.01 -6.68 6.69
C GLY A 130 0.04 -7.99 7.46
N THR A 131 -0.86 -8.16 8.43
CA THR A 131 -1.01 -9.38 9.24
C THR A 131 -1.84 -10.42 8.48
N GLY A 132 -1.55 -11.70 8.67
CA GLY A 132 -2.25 -12.78 7.95
C GLY A 132 -1.58 -13.22 6.64
N GLY A 133 -0.58 -14.11 6.73
CA GLY A 133 -0.17 -14.95 5.60
C GLY A 133 0.84 -14.35 4.60
N THR A 134 0.91 -14.96 3.41
CA THR A 134 1.95 -14.74 2.38
C THR A 134 1.83 -13.41 1.63
N LEU A 135 0.67 -12.76 1.62
CA LEU A 135 0.40 -11.47 0.97
C LEU A 135 -0.50 -10.60 1.88
N PRO A 136 -0.34 -9.27 1.87
CA PRO A 136 -1.23 -8.38 2.61
C PRO A 136 -2.61 -8.36 1.97
N GLN A 137 -3.66 -8.23 2.78
CA GLN A 137 -4.98 -7.90 2.28
C GLN A 137 -5.03 -6.40 2.00
N VAL A 138 -5.52 -6.01 0.82
CA VAL A 138 -5.69 -4.61 0.45
C VAL A 138 -7.12 -4.43 -0.01
N VAL A 139 -7.83 -3.52 0.66
CA VAL A 139 -9.18 -3.15 0.28
C VAL A 139 -9.26 -1.64 0.04
N GLY A 140 -10.05 -1.24 -0.96
CA GLY A 140 -10.23 0.16 -1.33
C GLY A 140 -11.70 0.57 -1.37
N PHE A 141 -11.96 1.84 -1.07
CA PHE A 141 -13.28 2.45 -1.18
C PHE A 141 -13.21 3.67 -2.13
N ASN A 142 -14.29 3.90 -2.89
CA ASN A 142 -14.35 4.88 -3.99
C ASN A 142 -13.15 4.78 -4.94
N VAL A 143 -12.95 3.56 -5.46
CA VAL A 143 -11.91 3.20 -6.43
C VAL A 143 -12.17 3.83 -7.79
N MET A 144 -11.12 4.41 -8.38
CA MET A 144 -11.12 4.97 -9.72
C MET A 144 -10.28 4.09 -10.63
N TYR A 145 -10.89 3.64 -11.72
CA TYR A 145 -10.22 2.81 -12.71
C TYR A 145 -9.27 3.64 -13.57
N LYS A 146 -8.18 2.99 -13.99
CA LYS A 146 -7.26 3.60 -14.94
C LYS A 146 -7.95 3.76 -16.30
N GLU A 147 -7.84 4.94 -16.90
CA GLU A 147 -8.34 5.15 -18.25
C GLU A 147 -7.55 4.26 -19.24
N LYS A 148 -8.28 3.61 -20.16
CA LYS A 148 -7.62 2.93 -21.28
C LYS A 148 -6.95 3.99 -22.13
N THR A 149 -5.62 4.00 -22.15
CA THR A 149 -4.87 4.81 -23.11
C THR A 149 -5.27 4.31 -24.50
N LYS A 150 -5.85 5.21 -25.31
CA LYS A 150 -6.22 4.93 -26.71
C LYS A 150 -5.00 4.58 -27.54
#